data_AF-A0A6P3GLU3-F1
#
_entry.id   AF-A0A6P3GLU3-F1
#
_cell.length_a   1.000
_cell.length_b   1.000
_cell.length_c   1.000
_cell.angle_alpha   90.00
_cell.angle_beta   90.00
_cell.angle_gamma   90.00
#
_symmetry.space_group_name_H-M   'P 1'
#
loop_
_entity.id
_entity.type
_entity.pdbx_description
1 polymer ?
#
loop_
_entity_poly.entity_id
_entity_poly.type
_entity_poly.pdbx_seq_one_letter_code
_entity_poly.pdbx_strand_id
1 'polypeptide(L)'
;KGSGPKKERRRTESINSAFAELRECIPNVPADTKLSKIKTLRLATSYIAYLMDVLAKDAQAGDPEAFKAELKKADGGRESKRKRELQHEGFPPALGPGEKRIKGRTGWPQQVWALELNQ
;
A
#
# COMPACT_ATOMS: atom_id res chain seq x y z
N LYS A 1 3.18 8.73 30.80
CA LYS A 1 2.63 7.45 30.27
C LYS A 1 2.24 7.66 28.82
N GLY A 2 2.91 7.00 27.87
CA GLY A 2 2.74 7.24 26.42
C GLY A 2 3.29 6.09 25.59
N SER A 3 2.79 4.87 25.82
CA SER A 3 3.21 3.66 25.09
C SER A 3 2.38 3.39 23.82
N GLY A 4 1.33 4.19 23.56
CA GLY A 4 0.39 4.00 22.44
C GLY A 4 1.07 3.90 21.07
N PRO A 5 1.86 4.92 20.64
CA PRO A 5 2.45 4.92 19.30
C PRO A 5 3.46 3.79 19.07
N LYS A 6 4.23 3.42 20.11
CA LYS A 6 5.23 2.35 20.04
C LYS A 6 4.56 0.97 19.90
N LYS A 7 3.44 0.74 20.60
CA LYS A 7 2.68 -0.51 20.52
C LYS A 7 2.02 -0.68 19.15
N GLU A 8 1.38 0.36 18.63
CA GLU A 8 0.69 0.28 17.33
C GLU A 8 1.66 0.07 16.17
N ARG A 9 2.84 0.70 16.26
CA ARG A 9 3.93 0.46 15.32
C ARG A 9 4.36 -1.00 15.31
N ARG A 10 4.64 -1.61 16.48
CA ARG A 10 5.00 -3.03 16.58
C ARG A 10 3.93 -3.96 16.02
N ARG A 11 2.66 -3.68 16.30
CA ARG A 11 1.52 -4.42 15.74
C ARG A 11 1.51 -4.35 14.21
N THR A 12 1.70 -3.16 13.65
CA THR A 12 1.75 -2.95 12.19
C THR A 12 2.96 -3.64 11.56
N GLU A 13 4.12 -3.58 12.19
CA GLU A 13 5.34 -4.29 11.76
C GLU A 13 5.10 -5.80 11.70
N SER A 14 4.52 -6.39 12.74
CA SER A 14 4.17 -7.82 12.78
C SER A 14 3.22 -8.23 11.65
N ILE A 15 2.18 -7.42 11.37
CA ILE A 15 1.26 -7.68 10.25
C ILE A 15 1.99 -7.61 8.91
N ASN A 16 2.89 -6.65 8.73
CA ASN A 16 3.63 -6.49 7.48
C ASN A 16 4.62 -7.64 7.24
N SER A 17 5.25 -8.16 8.30
CA SER A 17 6.10 -9.35 8.23
C SER A 17 5.30 -10.58 7.79
N ALA A 18 4.15 -10.86 8.43
CA ALA A 18 3.29 -11.96 8.02
C ALA A 18 2.79 -11.83 6.57
N PHE A 19 2.52 -10.61 6.12
CA PHE A 19 2.20 -10.35 4.71
C PHE A 19 3.38 -10.63 3.77
N ALA A 20 4.63 -10.39 4.19
CA ALA A 20 5.81 -10.71 3.39
C ALA A 20 5.97 -12.23 3.27
N GLU A 21 5.86 -12.96 4.37
CA GLU A 21 5.88 -14.43 4.38
C GLU A 21 4.79 -15.03 3.48
N LEU A 22 3.57 -14.47 3.51
CA LEU A 22 2.49 -14.91 2.62
C LEU A 22 2.81 -14.70 1.13
N ARG A 23 3.60 -13.68 0.76
CA ARG A 23 3.97 -13.44 -0.65
C ARG A 23 4.94 -14.49 -1.17
N GLU A 24 5.87 -14.95 -0.33
CA GLU A 24 6.84 -15.99 -0.69
C GLU A 24 6.14 -17.33 -1.01
N CYS A 25 4.95 -17.55 -0.45
CA CYS A 25 4.14 -18.74 -0.74
C CYS A 25 3.37 -18.67 -2.07
N ILE A 26 3.35 -17.53 -2.77
CA ILE A 26 2.57 -17.38 -4.02
C ILE A 26 3.49 -17.72 -5.21
N PRO A 27 3.19 -18.79 -5.97
CA PRO A 27 4.03 -19.18 -7.11
C PRO A 27 3.86 -18.26 -8.32
N ASN A 28 4.82 -18.32 -9.24
CA ASN A 28 4.82 -17.57 -10.51
C ASN A 28 4.78 -16.04 -10.34
N VAL A 29 5.23 -15.55 -9.19
CA VAL A 29 5.45 -14.13 -8.90
C VAL A 29 6.96 -13.89 -8.79
N PRO A 30 7.54 -12.97 -9.57
CA PRO A 30 8.95 -12.63 -9.42
C PRO A 30 9.26 -12.13 -7.99
N ALA A 31 10.39 -12.51 -7.42
CA ALA A 31 10.75 -12.21 -6.02
C ALA A 31 10.83 -10.69 -5.72
N ASP A 32 11.08 -9.86 -6.73
CA ASP A 32 11.10 -8.41 -6.65
C ASP A 32 9.70 -7.75 -6.77
N THR A 33 8.68 -8.52 -7.14
CA THR A 33 7.31 -8.03 -7.34
C THR A 33 6.59 -7.84 -6.01
N LYS A 34 6.46 -6.58 -5.58
CA LYS A 34 5.66 -6.22 -4.39
C LYS A 34 4.16 -6.25 -4.68
N LEU A 35 3.53 -7.38 -4.36
CA LEU A 35 2.07 -7.50 -4.38
C LEU A 35 1.40 -6.56 -3.36
N SER A 36 0.33 -5.88 -3.78
CA SER A 36 -0.54 -5.16 -2.86
C SER A 36 -1.21 -6.12 -1.87
N LYS A 37 -1.65 -5.62 -0.71
CA LYS A 37 -2.33 -6.45 0.31
C LYS A 37 -3.53 -7.20 -0.29
N ILE A 38 -4.37 -6.51 -1.06
CA ILE A 38 -5.53 -7.13 -1.72
C ILE A 38 -5.13 -8.18 -2.77
N LYS A 39 -4.09 -7.92 -3.59
CA LYS A 39 -3.63 -8.92 -4.57
C LYS A 39 -3.06 -10.15 -3.88
N THR A 40 -2.29 -9.96 -2.82
CA THR A 40 -1.72 -11.06 -2.01
C THR A 40 -2.82 -11.97 -1.47
N LEU A 41 -3.86 -11.38 -0.85
CA LEU A 41 -4.99 -12.15 -0.32
C LEU A 41 -5.74 -12.91 -1.42
N ARG A 42 -6.05 -12.25 -2.54
CA ARG A 42 -6.76 -12.89 -3.66
C ARG A 42 -5.96 -14.07 -4.23
N LEU A 43 -4.68 -13.87 -4.51
CA LEU A 43 -3.81 -14.90 -5.07
C LEU A 43 -3.62 -16.06 -4.09
N ALA A 44 -3.46 -15.80 -2.79
CA ALA A 44 -3.36 -16.84 -1.78
C ALA A 44 -4.64 -17.71 -1.71
N THR A 45 -5.82 -17.08 -1.71
CA THR A 45 -7.10 -17.83 -1.75
C THR A 45 -7.23 -18.67 -3.00
N SER A 46 -6.91 -18.12 -4.18
CA SER A 46 -6.94 -18.88 -5.43
C SER A 46 -5.93 -20.03 -5.42
N TYR A 47 -4.75 -19.85 -4.82
CA TYR A 47 -3.74 -20.89 -4.75
C TYR A 47 -4.15 -22.03 -3.81
N ILE A 48 -4.75 -21.71 -2.66
CA ILE A 48 -5.34 -22.74 -1.78
C ILE A 48 -6.41 -23.55 -2.54
N ALA A 49 -7.33 -22.88 -3.24
CA ALA A 49 -8.37 -23.56 -4.02
C ALA A 49 -7.78 -24.46 -5.11
N TYR A 50 -6.73 -23.99 -5.80
CA TYR A 50 -6.00 -24.79 -6.78
C TYR A 50 -5.40 -26.05 -6.15
N LEU A 51 -4.67 -25.91 -5.03
CA LEU A 51 -4.06 -27.05 -4.34
C LEU A 51 -5.11 -28.06 -3.87
N MET A 52 -6.26 -27.60 -3.40
CA MET A 52 -7.38 -28.48 -3.04
C MET A 52 -7.91 -29.27 -4.24
N ASP A 53 -7.99 -28.64 -5.41
CA ASP A 53 -8.46 -29.27 -6.65
C ASP A 53 -7.43 -30.27 -7.22
N VAL A 54 -6.13 -29.95 -7.13
CA VAL A 54 -5.01 -30.86 -7.45
C VAL A 54 -5.10 -32.13 -6.59
N LEU A 55 -5.22 -31.97 -5.27
CA LEU A 55 -5.32 -33.10 -4.34
C LEU A 55 -6.58 -33.96 -4.58
N ALA A 56 -7.67 -33.36 -5.03
CA ALA A 56 -8.89 -34.09 -5.40
C ALA A 56 -8.74 -34.85 -6.73
N LYS A 57 -7.99 -34.28 -7.70
CA LYS A 57 -7.76 -34.85 -9.04
C LYS A 57 -6.66 -35.89 -9.10
N ASP A 58 -5.68 -35.86 -8.20
CA ASP A 58 -4.68 -36.93 -8.08
C ASP A 58 -5.31 -38.28 -7.71
N ALA A 59 -6.53 -38.29 -7.14
CA ALA A 59 -7.33 -39.50 -6.97
C ALA A 59 -7.97 -40.02 -8.29
N GLN A 60 -7.92 -39.24 -9.37
CA GLN A 60 -8.59 -39.47 -10.66
C GLN A 60 -7.73 -38.96 -11.84
N ALA A 61 -6.48 -39.43 -11.96
CA ALA A 61 -5.64 -39.48 -13.18
C ALA A 61 -5.80 -38.37 -14.26
N GLY A 62 -5.84 -37.09 -13.88
CA GLY A 62 -5.90 -35.96 -14.81
C GLY A 62 -4.99 -34.82 -14.40
N ASP A 63 -4.13 -34.35 -15.31
CA ASP A 63 -3.17 -33.26 -15.07
C ASP A 63 -3.91 -31.93 -14.80
N PRO A 64 -3.77 -31.34 -13.60
CA PRO A 64 -4.44 -30.09 -13.26
C PRO A 64 -3.69 -28.89 -13.88
N GLU A 65 -4.40 -28.07 -14.69
CA GLU A 65 -3.85 -26.83 -15.27
C GLU A 65 -3.01 -26.04 -14.27
N ALA A 66 -1.74 -25.79 -14.59
CA ALA A 66 -0.81 -25.09 -13.69
C ALA A 66 -1.34 -23.73 -13.23
N PHE A 67 -1.15 -23.41 -11.94
CA PHE A 67 -1.59 -22.14 -11.35
C PHE A 67 -0.94 -20.92 -12.03
N LYS A 68 -1.77 -19.98 -12.52
CA LYS A 68 -1.30 -18.72 -13.14
C LYS A 68 -1.62 -17.53 -12.24
N ALA A 69 -0.57 -16.89 -11.71
CA ALA A 69 -0.71 -15.63 -10.99
C ALA A 69 -0.98 -14.49 -12.01
N GLU A 70 -2.25 -14.09 -12.16
CA GLU A 70 -2.65 -12.96 -13.01
C GLU A 70 -2.15 -11.62 -12.44
N LEU A 71 -0.89 -11.29 -12.75
CA LEU A 71 -0.24 -10.04 -12.39
C LEU A 71 -0.47 -8.99 -13.48
N LYS A 72 -1.69 -8.43 -13.56
CA LYS A 72 -1.94 -7.29 -14.45
C LYS A 72 -1.00 -6.14 -14.06
N LYS A 73 -0.03 -5.81 -14.91
CA LYS A 73 0.90 -4.69 -14.75
C LYS A 73 0.05 -3.42 -14.72
N ALA A 74 -0.09 -2.83 -13.54
CA ALA A 74 -0.61 -1.47 -13.45
C ALA A 74 0.57 -0.57 -13.78
N ASP A 75 0.74 -0.26 -15.06
CA ASP A 75 1.67 0.77 -15.48
C ASP A 75 1.28 2.11 -14.81
N GLY A 76 2.23 2.72 -14.09
CA GLY A 76 2.35 4.18 -13.90
C GLY A 76 1.28 4.97 -13.14
N GLY A 77 0.12 4.44 -12.77
CA GLY A 77 -1.05 5.26 -12.41
C GLY A 77 -1.02 6.02 -11.06
N ARG A 78 0.07 6.00 -10.29
CA ARG A 78 0.12 6.68 -8.97
C ARG A 78 0.97 7.94 -8.92
N GLU A 79 1.78 8.21 -9.94
CA GLU A 79 2.59 9.43 -10.01
C GLU A 79 1.76 10.65 -10.44
N SER A 80 0.80 10.48 -11.35
CA SER A 80 -0.02 11.58 -11.88
C SER A 80 -0.93 12.26 -10.85
N LYS A 81 -1.21 11.62 -9.71
CA LYS A 81 -2.02 12.23 -8.64
C LYS A 81 -1.22 13.23 -7.80
N ARG A 82 0.13 13.16 -7.78
CA ARG A 82 0.97 14.16 -7.12
C ARG A 82 1.21 15.41 -7.95
N LYS A 83 0.97 15.36 -9.27
CA LYS A 83 1.16 16.51 -10.18
C LYS A 83 -0.09 17.35 -10.39
N ARG A 84 -1.29 16.82 -10.09
CA ARG A 84 -2.56 17.55 -10.28
C ARG A 84 -2.87 18.53 -9.15
N GLU A 85 -2.17 18.48 -8.02
CA GLU A 85 -2.28 19.47 -6.93
C GLU A 85 -1.35 20.69 -7.11
N LEU A 86 -0.53 20.74 -8.16
CA LEU A 86 0.35 21.87 -8.45
C LEU A 86 -0.27 22.92 -9.40
N GLN A 87 -1.55 22.81 -9.76
CA GLN A 87 -2.22 23.73 -10.70
C GLN A 87 -3.56 24.31 -10.21
N HIS A 88 -4.00 23.99 -9.00
CA HIS A 88 -5.13 24.65 -8.31
C HIS A 88 -4.56 25.04 -6.95
N GLU A 89 -4.05 26.26 -6.78
CA GLU A 89 -4.81 27.42 -6.32
C GLU A 89 -4.11 28.70 -6.76
N GLY A 90 -4.91 29.69 -7.15
CA GLY A 90 -4.45 31.02 -7.53
C GLY A 90 -3.57 31.68 -6.47
N PHE A 91 -2.47 32.26 -6.95
CA PHE A 91 -1.62 33.21 -6.25
C PHE A 91 -2.45 34.41 -5.72
N PRO A 92 -2.39 34.79 -4.44
CA PRO A 92 -2.54 36.18 -4.06
C PRO A 92 -1.17 36.89 -4.12
N PRO A 93 -1.11 38.18 -4.49
CA PRO A 93 0.14 38.87 -4.73
C PRO A 93 0.92 39.10 -3.43
N ALA A 94 2.24 39.03 -3.56
CA ALA A 94 3.22 39.17 -2.49
C ALA A 94 3.19 40.55 -1.83
N LEU A 95 3.36 40.60 -0.50
CA LEU A 95 3.96 41.73 0.22
C LEU A 95 4.72 41.25 1.46
N GLY A 96 5.98 41.70 1.61
CA GLY A 96 6.74 41.68 2.87
C GLY A 96 8.05 40.86 2.86
N PRO A 97 9.23 41.50 2.89
CA PRO A 97 10.51 40.82 3.06
C PRO A 97 10.77 40.58 4.55
N GLY A 98 10.88 39.32 5.01
CA GLY A 98 11.41 39.09 6.35
C GLY A 98 11.19 37.75 7.04
N GLU A 99 10.27 36.87 6.61
CA GLU A 99 9.93 35.71 7.45
C GLU A 99 10.22 34.36 6.78
N LYS A 100 11.33 33.76 7.22
CA LYS A 100 11.73 32.37 6.96
C LYS A 100 10.61 31.40 7.37
N ARG A 101 9.87 30.92 6.38
CA ARG A 101 8.75 29.96 6.51
C ARG A 101 9.24 28.64 7.11
N ILE A 102 9.04 28.45 8.42
CA ILE A 102 9.26 27.16 9.08
C ILE A 102 8.11 26.24 8.66
N LYS A 103 8.36 25.40 7.64
CA LYS A 103 7.43 24.34 7.24
C LYS A 103 7.40 23.27 8.33
N GLY A 104 6.28 23.21 9.06
CA GLY A 104 6.03 22.17 10.05
C GLY A 104 5.87 20.78 9.43
N ARG A 105 5.77 19.76 10.29
CA ARG A 105 5.74 18.32 9.95
C ARG A 105 4.72 17.90 8.89
N THR A 106 3.65 18.67 8.69
CA THR A 106 2.53 18.31 7.81
C THR A 106 2.59 18.98 6.44
N GLY A 107 3.56 19.88 6.21
CA GLY A 107 3.67 20.63 4.95
C GLY A 107 2.66 21.77 4.78
N TRP A 108 1.71 21.91 5.71
CA TRP A 108 0.75 23.03 5.75
C TRP A 108 1.27 24.21 6.58
N PRO A 109 0.91 25.46 6.25
CA PRO A 109 1.25 26.62 7.08
C PRO A 109 0.67 26.45 8.49
N GLN A 110 1.46 26.75 9.51
CA GLN A 110 1.11 26.47 10.91
C GLN A 110 -0.21 27.14 11.36
N GLN A 111 -0.51 28.32 10.81
CA GLN A 111 -1.76 29.04 11.02
C GLN A 111 -3.02 28.29 10.53
N VAL A 112 -2.91 27.49 9.47
CA VAL A 112 -4.04 26.71 8.91
C VAL A 112 -4.40 25.55 9.84
N TRP A 113 -3.41 24.91 10.44
CA TRP A 113 -3.64 23.79 11.36
C TRP A 113 -4.18 24.24 12.73
N ALA A 114 -3.79 25.43 13.19
CA ALA A 114 -4.23 25.94 14.49
C ALA A 114 -5.73 26.27 14.53
N LEU A 115 -6.35 26.60 13.40
CA LEU A 115 -7.76 27.00 13.32
C LEU A 115 -8.73 25.82 13.44
N GLU A 116 -8.30 24.59 13.15
CA GLU A 116 -9.12 23.37 13.25
C GLU A 116 -9.35 22.91 14.72
N LEU A 117 -8.63 23.51 15.68
CA LEU A 117 -8.70 23.12 17.10
C LEU A 117 -9.64 23.99 17.94
N ASN A 118 -10.39 24.91 17.34
CA ASN A 118 -11.21 25.86 18.07
C ASN A 118 -12.71 25.75 17.73
N GLN A 119 -13.24 24.54 17.84
CA GLN A 119 -14.69 24.26 17.81
C GLN A 119 -15.15 23.67 19.15
#